data_AF-A0A914W383-F1
#
_entry.id   AF-A0A914W383-F1
#
_cell.length_a   1.000
_cell.length_b   1.000
_cell.length_c   1.000
_cell.angle_alpha   90.00
_cell.angle_beta   90.00
_cell.angle_gamma   90.00
#
_symmetry.space_group_name_H-M   'P 1'
#
loop_
_entity.id
_entity.type
_entity.pdbx_description
1 polymer ?
#
loop_
_entity_poly.entity_id
_entity_poly.type
_entity_poly.pdbx_seq_one_letter_code
_entity_poly.pdbx_strand_id
1 'polypeptide(L)'
;MDKLKQKAIKSHNADLVKIMEPLPVIDYLPADLLTDEQIEKIRNPHSLRPDNNRELIAILYRKREELQPFESFIEALKNTGDNHEAMAKHIQQTYVWPSFCSPT
;
A
#
# COMPACT_ATOMS: atom_id res chain seq x y z
N MET A 1 6.17 8.27 -5.93
CA MET A 1 4.96 8.59 -5.15
C MET A 1 5.10 10.00 -4.56
N ASP A 2 4.11 10.87 -4.70
CA ASP A 2 4.14 12.22 -4.12
C ASP A 2 4.10 12.25 -2.57
N LYS A 3 4.35 13.43 -1.98
CA LYS A 3 4.40 13.62 -0.52
C LYS A 3 3.06 13.43 0.19
N LEU A 4 1.94 13.74 -0.47
CA LEU A 4 0.60 13.60 0.11
C LEU A 4 0.21 12.13 0.21
N LYS A 5 0.45 11.35 -0.85
CA LYS A 5 0.25 9.89 -0.87
C LYS A 5 1.13 9.18 0.16
N GLN A 6 2.40 9.57 0.27
CA GLN A 6 3.29 9.06 1.31
C GLN A 6 2.78 9.43 2.72
N LYS A 7 2.28 10.65 2.92
CA LYS A 7 1.71 11.08 4.20
C LYS A 7 0.46 10.27 4.56
N ALA A 8 -0.41 9.98 3.59
CA ALA A 8 -1.60 9.16 3.78
C ALA A 8 -1.24 7.76 4.26
N ILE A 9 -0.31 7.07 3.60
CA ILE A 9 0.16 5.75 4.04
C ILE A 9 0.83 5.84 5.42
N LYS A 10 1.67 6.86 5.64
CA LYS A 10 2.37 7.05 6.92
C LYS A 10 1.42 7.23 8.11
N SER A 11 0.32 7.96 7.94
CA SER A 11 -0.70 8.16 8.97
C SER A 11 -1.37 6.86 9.42
N HIS A 12 -1.41 5.85 8.54
CA HIS A 12 -2.02 4.54 8.80
C HIS A 12 -0.99 3.42 8.96
N ASN A 13 0.30 3.77 9.05
CA ASN A 13 1.39 2.79 9.04
C ASN A 13 1.32 1.81 10.22
N ALA A 14 0.85 2.25 11.39
CA ALA A 14 0.70 1.36 12.54
C ALA A 14 -0.32 0.24 12.28
N ASP A 15 -1.45 0.57 11.65
CA ASP A 15 -2.51 -0.38 11.33
C ASP A 15 -2.11 -1.28 10.16
N LEU A 16 -1.51 -0.71 9.12
CA LEU A 16 -0.91 -1.45 8.00
C LEU A 16 0.08 -2.50 8.51
N VAL A 17 1.02 -2.13 9.38
CA VAL A 17 2.03 -3.06 9.89
C VAL A 17 1.43 -4.17 10.74
N LYS A 18 0.35 -3.89 11.49
CA LYS A 18 -0.25 -4.84 12.44
C LYS A 18 -1.22 -5.83 11.77
N ILE A 19 -2.03 -5.34 10.83
CA ILE A 19 -3.23 -6.02 10.32
C ILE A 19 -3.06 -6.49 8.86
N MET A 20 -2.22 -5.81 8.06
CA MET A 20 -2.03 -6.20 6.66
C MET A 20 -1.38 -7.58 6.56
N GLU A 21 -1.88 -8.38 5.62
CA GLU A 21 -1.22 -9.61 5.21
C GLU A 21 -0.50 -9.29 3.89
N PRO A 22 0.84 -9.33 3.83
CA PRO A 22 1.57 -8.79 2.69
C PRO A 22 1.48 -9.69 1.46
N LEU A 23 1.32 -11.01 1.65
CA LEU A 23 1.34 -11.98 0.55
C LEU A 23 0.16 -11.83 -0.40
N PRO A 24 -1.10 -11.81 0.07
CA PRO A 24 -2.23 -11.65 -0.85
C PRO A 24 -2.23 -10.27 -1.49
N VAL A 25 -1.75 -9.23 -0.79
CA VAL A 25 -1.62 -7.89 -1.36
C VAL A 25 -0.64 -7.91 -2.53
N ILE A 26 0.51 -8.56 -2.40
CA ILE A 26 1.48 -8.70 -3.50
C ILE A 26 0.86 -9.38 -4.72
N ASP A 27 0.04 -10.41 -4.52
CA ASP A 27 -0.59 -11.16 -5.62
C ASP A 27 -1.56 -10.31 -6.45
N TYR A 28 -2.09 -9.21 -5.89
CA TYR A 28 -2.94 -8.24 -6.58
C TYR A 28 -2.20 -7.00 -7.09
N LEU A 29 -0.88 -6.88 -6.85
CA LEU A 29 -0.10 -5.79 -7.42
C LEU A 29 0.25 -6.07 -8.89
N PRO A 30 0.40 -5.02 -9.72
CA PRO A 30 0.91 -5.17 -11.08
C PRO A 30 2.29 -5.85 -11.09
N ALA A 31 2.51 -6.77 -12.03
CA ALA A 31 3.73 -7.56 -12.10
C ALA A 31 5.01 -6.73 -12.34
N ASP A 32 4.89 -5.54 -12.94
CA ASP A 32 6.00 -4.61 -13.15
C ASP A 32 6.28 -3.70 -11.94
N LEU A 33 5.38 -3.69 -10.95
CA LEU A 33 5.51 -2.84 -9.78
C LEU A 33 6.56 -3.37 -8.82
N LEU A 34 6.74 -4.69 -8.71
CA LEU A 34 7.76 -5.33 -7.86
C LEU A 34 8.64 -6.23 -8.72
N THR A 35 9.94 -6.28 -8.41
CA THR A 35 10.85 -7.26 -9.02
C THR A 35 10.78 -8.59 -8.28
N ASP A 36 11.16 -9.68 -8.94
CA ASP A 36 11.18 -11.01 -8.31
C ASP A 36 12.03 -11.01 -7.02
N GLU A 37 13.19 -10.35 -7.02
CA GLU A 37 14.04 -10.19 -5.84
C GLU A 37 13.32 -9.46 -4.68
N GLN A 38 12.51 -8.45 -5.00
CA GLN A 38 11.72 -7.71 -4.00
C GLN A 38 10.61 -8.60 -3.43
N ILE A 39 9.96 -9.39 -4.29
CA ILE A 39 8.93 -10.35 -3.88
C ILE A 39 9.54 -11.41 -2.97
N GLU A 40 10.69 -12.00 -3.33
CA GLU A 40 11.40 -12.98 -2.51
C GLU A 40 11.78 -12.41 -1.14
N LYS A 41 12.24 -11.15 -1.10
CA LYS A 41 12.57 -10.48 0.16
C LYS A 41 11.36 -10.33 1.08
N ILE A 42 10.19 -9.99 0.53
CA ILE A 42 8.94 -9.87 1.30
C ILE A 42 8.39 -11.26 1.67
N ARG A 43 8.59 -12.27 0.82
CA ARG A 43 8.17 -13.66 1.04
C ARG A 43 9.12 -14.43 1.95
N ASN A 44 10.17 -13.81 2.47
CA ASN A 44 11.15 -14.47 3.31
C ASN A 44 10.46 -15.14 4.52
N PRO A 45 10.48 -16.48 4.63
CA PRO A 45 9.79 -17.21 5.69
C PRO A 45 10.42 -16.99 7.07
N HIS A 46 11.63 -16.41 7.13
CA HIS A 46 12.31 -16.07 8.37
C HIS A 46 11.96 -14.66 8.89
N SER A 47 11.27 -13.84 8.09
CA SER A 47 10.85 -12.51 8.47
C SER A 47 9.48 -12.54 9.15
N LEU A 48 9.30 -11.70 10.18
CA LEU A 48 8.00 -11.54 10.81
C LEU A 48 7.07 -10.72 9.92
N ARG A 49 5.76 -10.98 9.99
CA ARG A 49 4.74 -10.24 9.21
C ARG A 49 4.89 -8.70 9.30
N PRO A 50 5.08 -8.09 10.48
CA PRO A 50 5.30 -6.64 10.59
C PRO A 50 6.50 -6.14 9.78
N ASP A 51 7.56 -6.93 9.68
CA ASP A 51 8.77 -6.55 8.94
C ASP A 51 8.55 -6.68 7.44
N ASN A 52 7.85 -7.72 6.99
CA ASN A 52 7.42 -7.88 5.60
C ASN A 52 6.51 -6.73 5.16
N ASN A 53 5.59 -6.30 6.03
CA ASN A 53 4.72 -5.14 5.78
C ASN A 53 5.52 -3.84 5.63
N ARG A 54 6.51 -3.61 6.52
CA ARG A 54 7.40 -2.45 6.44
C ARG A 54 8.23 -2.46 5.17
N GLU A 55 8.74 -3.62 4.78
CA GLU A 55 9.53 -3.78 3.56
C GLU A 55 8.70 -3.47 2.32
N LEU A 56 7.48 -4.01 2.22
CA LEU A 56 6.56 -3.70 1.11
C LEU A 56 6.30 -2.19 1.01
N ILE A 57 5.97 -1.53 2.12
CA ILE A 57 5.73 -0.07 2.15
C ILE A 57 6.99 0.71 1.74
N ALA A 58 8.16 0.29 2.24
CA ALA A 58 9.43 0.93 1.89
C ALA A 58 9.76 0.80 0.40
N ILE A 59 9.45 -0.34 -0.22
CA ILE A 59 9.61 -0.55 -1.66
C ILE A 59 8.67 0.38 -2.43
N LEU A 60 7.38 0.43 -2.07
CA LEU A 60 6.38 1.27 -2.74
C LEU A 60 6.75 2.76 -2.72
N TYR A 61 7.33 3.25 -1.62
CA TYR A 61 7.82 4.63 -1.53
C TYR A 61 8.96 4.95 -2.49
N ARG A 62 9.77 3.96 -2.86
CA ARG A 62 10.89 4.11 -3.79
C ARG A 62 10.50 3.94 -5.25
N LYS A 63 9.26 3.52 -5.55
CA LYS A 63 8.78 3.34 -6.92
C LYS A 63 8.49 4.68 -7.60
N ARG A 64 8.77 4.70 -8.91
CA ARG A 64 8.48 5.84 -9.79
C ARG A 64 6.99 6.11 -9.79
N GLU A 65 6.63 7.39 -9.81
CA GLU A 65 5.22 7.80 -9.77
C GLU A 65 4.44 7.40 -11.02
N GLU A 66 5.11 7.27 -12.16
CA GLU A 66 4.55 6.78 -13.42
C GLU A 66 3.96 5.36 -13.30
N LEU A 67 4.47 4.54 -12.38
CA LEU A 67 3.95 3.20 -12.09
C LEU A 67 2.74 3.21 -11.15
N GLN A 68 2.27 4.40 -10.74
CA GLN A 68 1.11 4.59 -9.86
C GLN A 68 1.12 3.69 -8.61
N PRO A 69 2.25 3.63 -7.84
CA PRO A 69 2.42 2.67 -6.75
C PRO A 69 1.38 2.81 -5.63
N PHE A 70 0.82 4.01 -5.45
CA PHE A 70 -0.20 4.25 -4.43
C PHE A 70 -1.55 3.68 -4.87
N GLU A 71 -1.98 4.00 -6.09
CA GLU A 71 -3.23 3.55 -6.66
C GLU A 71 -3.27 2.02 -6.73
N SER A 72 -2.21 1.39 -7.26
CA SER A 72 -2.09 -0.07 -7.31
C SER A 72 -2.10 -0.71 -5.92
N PHE A 73 -1.45 -0.08 -4.93
CA PHE A 73 -1.48 -0.57 -3.56
C PHE A 73 -2.87 -0.52 -2.93
N ILE A 74 -3.59 0.59 -3.13
CA ILE A 74 -4.96 0.75 -2.65
C ILE A 74 -5.91 -0.24 -3.32
N GLU A 75 -5.76 -0.47 -4.62
CA GLU A 75 -6.54 -1.46 -5.37
C GLU A 75 -6.24 -2.88 -4.87
N ALA A 76 -4.96 -3.23 -4.68
CA ALA A 76 -4.58 -4.52 -4.12
C ALA A 76 -5.16 -4.75 -2.72
N LEU A 77 -5.14 -3.74 -1.85
CA LEU A 77 -5.78 -3.82 -0.53
C LEU A 77 -7.29 -4.09 -0.64
N LYS A 78 -8.00 -3.45 -1.57
CA LYS A 78 -9.44 -3.70 -1.78
C LYS A 78 -9.74 -5.12 -2.25
N ASN A 79 -8.85 -5.69 -3.07
CA ASN A 79 -9.01 -7.05 -3.60
C ASN A 79 -8.56 -8.15 -2.63
N THR A 80 -7.91 -7.79 -1.52
CA THR A 80 -7.39 -8.75 -0.54
C THR A 80 -8.44 -9.23 0.49
N GLY A 81 -9.56 -8.50 0.63
CA GLY A 81 -10.70 -8.88 1.48
C GLY A 81 -11.24 -7.73 2.34
N ASP A 82 -12.35 -7.96 3.04
CA ASP A 82 -13.14 -6.92 3.72
C ASP A 82 -12.34 -6.06 4.72
N ASN A 83 -11.45 -6.68 5.50
CA ASN A 83 -10.61 -5.96 6.47
C ASN A 83 -9.60 -5.02 5.78
N HIS A 84 -9.05 -5.45 4.65
CA HIS A 84 -8.10 -4.67 3.86
C HIS A 84 -8.82 -3.61 3.02
N GLU A 85 -10.06 -3.88 2.57
CA GLU A 85 -10.90 -2.90 1.88
C GLU A 85 -11.26 -1.72 2.78
N ALA A 86 -11.65 -1.97 4.04
CA ALA A 86 -11.89 -0.91 5.02
C ALA A 86 -10.64 -0.03 5.21
N MET A 87 -9.47 -0.66 5.32
CA MET A 87 -8.19 0.05 5.44
C MET A 87 -7.88 0.89 4.20
N ALA A 88 -8.10 0.35 3.00
CA ALA A 88 -7.94 1.08 1.74
C ALA A 88 -8.82 2.33 1.69
N LYS A 89 -10.10 2.22 2.11
CA LYS A 89 -11.03 3.35 2.21
C LYS A 89 -10.52 4.43 3.18
N HIS A 90 -10.03 4.03 4.35
CA HIS A 90 -9.49 4.97 5.35
C HIS A 90 -8.24 5.72 4.85
N ILE A 91 -7.34 5.01 4.15
CA ILE A 91 -6.15 5.63 3.55
C ILE A 91 -6.56 6.59 2.43
N GLN A 92 -7.50 6.20 1.56
CA GLN A 92 -8.02 7.07 0.50
C GLN A 92 -8.70 8.32 1.06
N GLN A 93 -9.54 8.22 2.10
CA GLN A 93 -10.19 9.38 2.71
C GLN A 93 -9.19 10.39 3.27
N THR A 94 -8.04 9.92 3.76
CA THR A 94 -6.94 10.77 4.25
C THR A 94 -6.25 11.53 3.12
N TYR A 95 -6.32 10.99 1.90
CA TYR A 95 -5.80 11.60 0.67
C TYR A 95 -6.83 12.51 -0.03
N VAL A 96 -8.14 12.24 0.09
CA VAL A 96 -9.22 12.91 -0.68
C VAL A 96 -9.61 14.31 -0.14
N TRP A 97 -8.86 14.94 0.77
CA TRP A 97 -9.07 16.36 1.13
C TRP A 97 -7.78 17.18 0.98
N PRO A 98 -7.72 18.23 0.10
CA PRO A 98 -8.82 19.03 -0.46
C PRO A 98 -8.82 19.11 -2.00
N SER A 99 -9.77 18.46 -2.67
CA SER A 99 -10.30 18.93 -3.95
C SER A 99 -11.55 18.13 -4.32
N PHE A 100 -12.65 18.39 -3.62
CA PHE A 100 -14.03 18.42 -4.15
C PHE A 100 -14.98 18.95 -3.06
N CYS A 101 -14.75 20.21 -2.67
CA CYS A 101 -15.86 21.12 -2.41
C CYS A 101 -15.67 22.26 -3.42
N SER A 102 -16.26 22.09 -4.61
CA SER A 102 -16.58 23.22 -5.47
C SER A 102 -18.10 23.31 -5.58
N PRO A 103 -18.63 24.54 -5.68
CA PRO A 103 -19.97 24.89 -5.23
C PRO A 103 -20.99 24.58 -6.32
N THR A 104 -22.14 24.09 -5.90
CA THR A 104 -23.46 24.39 -6.48
C THR A 104 -24.50 24.25 -5.39
#